data_AF-A0A2E5VBL9-F1
#
_entry.id   AF-A0A2E5VBL9-F1
#
_cell.length_a   1.000
_cell.length_b   1.000
_cell.length_c   1.000
_cell.angle_alpha   90.00
_cell.angle_beta   90.00
_cell.angle_gamma   90.00
#
_symmetry.space_group_name_H-M   'P 1'
#
loop_
_entity.id
_entity.type
_entity.pdbx_description
1 polymer ?
#
loop_
_entity_poly.entity_id
_entity_poly.type
_entity_poly.pdbx_seq_one_letter_code
_entity_poly.pdbx_strand_id
1 'polypeptide(L)'
;MVYEKGKDTGLYSDTRQVNKNDFIAIDSKKSREWQLYALLHESGHVLLRENHDEHESRFPLTEHKRNTIGKRVDVLREEVIAWERARYLATELRIPIHEMKWNKQRAASLMEYVRWASDPKGYKVDQS
;
A
#
# COMPACT_ATOMS: atom_id res chain seq x y z
N MET A 1 0.94 -18.15 -17.96
CA MET A 1 2.41 -17.98 -17.97
C MET A 1 2.87 -18.16 -16.52
N VAL A 2 3.72 -19.14 -16.24
CA VAL A 2 4.20 -19.41 -14.87
C VAL A 2 5.36 -18.47 -14.60
N TYR A 3 5.23 -17.59 -13.60
CA TYR A 3 6.35 -16.83 -13.08
C TYR A 3 6.85 -17.48 -11.80
N GLU A 4 8.05 -18.03 -11.83
CA GLU A 4 8.78 -18.42 -10.63
C GLU A 4 9.66 -17.25 -10.19
N LYS A 5 9.34 -16.68 -9.03
CA LYS A 5 10.31 -15.86 -8.29
C LYS A 5 10.30 -16.29 -6.83
N GLY A 6 11.09 -17.34 -6.56
CA GLY A 6 11.40 -17.81 -5.21
C GLY A 6 10.24 -18.50 -4.50
N LYS A 7 10.25 -19.85 -4.48
CA LYS A 7 9.47 -20.80 -3.65
C LYS A 7 7.94 -20.64 -3.50
N ASP A 8 7.32 -19.54 -3.91
CA ASP A 8 5.89 -19.35 -3.82
C ASP A 8 5.28 -19.56 -5.21
N THR A 9 4.58 -20.69 -5.38
CA THR A 9 3.89 -21.07 -6.61
C THR A 9 2.40 -20.78 -6.46
N GLY A 10 1.91 -19.75 -7.16
CA GLY A 10 0.48 -19.51 -7.35
C GLY A 10 0.03 -20.06 -8.70
N LEU A 11 -0.95 -20.97 -8.71
CA LEU A 11 -1.63 -21.41 -9.93
C LEU A 11 -2.81 -20.48 -10.19
N TYR A 12 -2.74 -19.66 -11.23
CA TYR A 12 -3.86 -18.88 -11.74
C TYR A 12 -4.21 -19.38 -13.16
N SER A 13 -5.42 -19.93 -13.29
CA SER A 13 -6.03 -20.26 -14.58
C SER A 13 -7.04 -19.16 -14.93
N ASP A 14 -6.54 -17.98 -15.30
CA ASP A 14 -7.37 -16.94 -15.89
C ASP A 14 -6.61 -16.36 -17.10
N THR A 15 -7.33 -16.16 -18.19
CA THR A 15 -6.83 -15.66 -19.48
C THR A 15 -6.55 -14.15 -19.45
N ARG A 16 -6.81 -13.49 -18.31
CA ARG A 16 -6.58 -12.06 -18.09
C ARG A 16 -5.09 -11.72 -18.06
N GLN A 17 -4.70 -10.68 -18.79
CA GLN A 17 -3.33 -10.15 -18.75
C GLN A 17 -3.12 -9.48 -17.39
N VAL A 18 -2.40 -10.16 -16.49
CA VAL A 18 -2.20 -9.70 -15.11
C VAL A 18 -1.08 -8.67 -15.05
N ASN A 19 -1.38 -7.48 -14.53
CA ASN A 19 -0.43 -6.38 -14.36
C ASN A 19 0.21 -6.41 -12.97
N LYS A 20 1.34 -5.70 -12.80
CA LYS A 20 2.02 -5.59 -11.50
C LYS A 20 1.08 -5.07 -10.39
N ASN A 21 0.11 -4.23 -10.74
CA ASN A 21 -0.85 -3.63 -9.80
C ASN A 21 -2.01 -4.56 -9.42
N ASP A 22 -2.08 -5.76 -10.00
CA ASP A 22 -3.18 -6.72 -9.75
C ASP A 22 -2.86 -7.66 -8.57
N PHE A 23 -1.66 -7.55 -7.99
CA PHE A 23 -1.20 -8.43 -6.92
C PHE A 23 -0.91 -7.65 -5.64
N ILE A 24 -1.37 -8.21 -4.51
CA ILE A 24 -0.89 -7.83 -3.19
C ILE A 24 0.21 -8.82 -2.79
N ALA A 25 1.42 -8.33 -2.55
CA ALA A 25 2.55 -9.15 -2.12
C ALA A 25 2.85 -8.90 -0.63
N ILE A 26 2.97 -9.98 0.14
CA ILE A 26 3.24 -9.90 1.59
C ILE A 26 4.46 -10.76 1.92
N ASP A 27 5.38 -10.21 2.72
CA ASP A 27 6.59 -10.93 3.15
C ASP A 27 6.26 -12.05 4.15
N SER A 28 6.39 -13.30 3.70
CA SER A 28 6.11 -14.52 4.47
C SER A 28 7.05 -14.71 5.66
N LYS A 29 8.19 -14.02 5.74
CA LYS A 29 9.14 -14.09 6.85
C LYS A 29 8.72 -13.26 8.06
N LYS A 30 7.77 -12.33 7.89
CA LYS A 30 7.27 -11.47 8.97
C LYS A 30 6.31 -12.24 9.87
N SER A 31 6.03 -11.73 11.07
CA SER A 31 5.03 -12.36 11.93
C SER A 31 3.64 -12.29 11.27
N ARG A 32 2.76 -13.26 11.56
CA ARG A 32 1.37 -13.27 11.02
C ARG A 32 0.62 -11.97 11.31
N GLU A 33 0.87 -11.38 12.47
CA GLU A 33 0.29 -10.10 12.85
C GLU A 33 0.80 -8.94 11.98
N TRP A 34 2.11 -8.89 11.71
CA TRP A 34 2.68 -7.89 10.81
C TRP A 34 2.13 -8.07 9.39
N GLN A 35 2.05 -9.32 8.92
CA GLN A 35 1.49 -9.68 7.62
C GLN A 35 0.02 -9.26 7.50
N LEU A 36 -0.78 -9.48 8.56
CA LEU A 36 -2.16 -9.02 8.62
C LEU A 36 -2.27 -7.50 8.50
N TYR A 37 -1.43 -6.74 9.22
CA TYR A 37 -1.47 -5.28 9.15
C TYR A 37 -1.03 -4.75 7.78
N ALA A 38 -0.02 -5.38 7.17
CA ALA A 38 0.37 -5.07 5.79
C ALA A 38 -0.78 -5.38 4.81
N LEU A 39 -1.41 -6.56 4.92
CA LEU A 39 -2.55 -6.93 4.08
C LEU A 39 -3.73 -5.97 4.22
N LEU A 40 -4.05 -5.55 5.44
CA LEU A 40 -5.09 -4.55 5.69
C LEU A 40 -4.74 -3.21 5.04
N HIS A 41 -3.49 -2.77 5.13
CA HIS A 41 -3.02 -1.54 4.47
C HIS A 41 -3.15 -1.61 2.95
N GLU A 42 -2.71 -2.71 2.32
CA GLU A 42 -2.88 -2.93 0.87
C GLU A 42 -4.35 -2.99 0.47
N SER A 43 -5.20 -3.61 1.31
CA SER A 43 -6.66 -3.57 1.12
C SER A 43 -7.22 -2.14 1.20
N GLY A 44 -6.63 -1.30 2.05
CA GLY A 44 -6.93 0.13 2.12
C GLY A 44 -6.63 0.86 0.82
N HIS A 45 -5.53 0.54 0.14
CA HIS A 45 -5.22 1.08 -1.19
C HIS A 45 -6.22 0.60 -2.24
N VAL A 46 -6.59 -0.68 -2.24
CA VAL A 46 -7.60 -1.24 -3.16
C VAL A 46 -8.93 -0.51 -3.01
N LEU A 47 -9.41 -0.34 -1.77
CA LEU A 47 -10.66 0.39 -1.48
C LEU A 47 -10.59 1.87 -1.85
N LEU A 48 -9.41 2.49 -1.72
CA LEU A 48 -9.22 3.89 -2.08
C LEU A 48 -9.20 4.11 -3.60
N ARG A 49 -8.77 3.10 -4.37
CA ARG A 49 -8.64 3.12 -5.84
C ARG A 49 -9.80 2.46 -6.58
N GLU A 50 -10.81 1.96 -5.87
CA GLU A 50 -11.95 1.26 -6.45
C GLU A 50 -12.69 2.11 -7.51
N ASN A 51 -12.85 3.41 -7.22
CA ASN A 51 -13.34 4.39 -8.19
C ASN A 51 -12.16 5.23 -8.71
N HIS A 52 -11.69 4.90 -9.92
CA HIS A 52 -10.54 5.55 -10.54
C HIS A 52 -10.75 7.07 -10.74
N ASP A 53 -11.92 7.50 -11.21
CA ASP A 53 -12.18 8.92 -11.48
C ASP A 53 -12.23 9.75 -10.19
N GLU A 54 -12.82 9.19 -9.13
CA GLU A 54 -12.78 9.82 -7.81
C GLU A 54 -11.35 9.87 -7.25
N HIS A 55 -10.59 8.78 -7.40
CA HIS A 55 -9.21 8.72 -6.94
C HIS A 55 -8.35 9.76 -7.66
N GLU A 56 -8.41 9.85 -8.98
CA GLU A 56 -7.65 10.83 -9.76
C GLU A 56 -8.05 12.27 -9.42
N SER A 57 -9.35 12.53 -9.22
CA SER A 57 -9.80 13.84 -8.76
C SER A 57 -9.28 14.20 -7.36
N ARG A 58 -9.13 13.21 -6.48
CA ARG A 58 -8.65 13.41 -5.11
C ARG A 58 -7.13 13.51 -5.07
N PHE A 59 -6.41 12.73 -5.86
CA PHE A 59 -4.95 12.64 -5.86
C PHE A 59 -4.37 12.88 -7.27
N PRO A 60 -4.59 14.06 -7.87
CA PRO A 60 -4.29 14.29 -9.28
C PRO A 60 -2.80 14.17 -9.62
N LEU A 61 -1.91 14.22 -8.62
CA LEU A 61 -0.47 14.24 -8.82
C LEU A 61 0.23 12.89 -8.60
N THR A 62 -0.46 11.84 -8.15
CA THR A 62 0.15 10.52 -7.87
C THR A 62 0.71 9.86 -9.12
N GLU A 63 -0.03 9.91 -10.23
CA GLU A 63 0.35 9.33 -11.53
C GLU A 63 1.30 10.21 -12.35
N HIS A 64 1.66 11.41 -11.86
CA HIS A 64 2.58 12.28 -12.61
C HIS A 64 3.98 11.69 -12.75
N LYS A 65 4.54 11.74 -13.96
CA LYS A 65 5.89 11.23 -14.26
C LYS A 65 7.01 11.97 -13.51
N ARG A 66 6.81 13.25 -13.19
CA ARG A 66 7.80 14.08 -12.49
C ARG A 66 7.60 13.99 -10.98
N ASN A 67 8.68 13.81 -10.23
CA ASN A 67 8.65 13.74 -8.78
C ASN A 67 8.65 15.14 -8.13
N THR A 68 7.57 15.89 -8.34
CA THR A 68 7.37 17.23 -7.77
C THR A 68 6.99 17.16 -6.30
N ILE A 69 7.11 18.29 -5.58
CA ILE A 69 6.63 18.39 -4.19
C ILE A 69 5.14 18.03 -4.09
N GLY A 70 4.32 18.53 -5.04
CA GLY A 70 2.90 18.21 -5.07
C GLY A 70 2.63 16.71 -5.20
N LYS A 71 3.33 16.01 -6.11
CA LYS A 71 3.26 14.54 -6.21
C LYS A 71 3.60 13.87 -4.89
N ARG A 72 4.67 14.32 -4.23
CA ARG A 72 5.12 13.75 -2.95
C ARG A 72 4.08 13.92 -1.85
N VAL A 73 3.45 15.09 -1.79
CA VAL A 73 2.35 15.38 -0.86
C VAL A 73 1.14 14.49 -1.14
N ASP A 74 0.73 14.34 -2.40
CA ASP A 74 -0.40 13.49 -2.76
C ASP A 74 -0.16 12.02 -2.42
N VAL A 75 1.03 11.49 -2.71
CA VAL A 75 1.41 10.11 -2.34
C VAL A 75 1.40 9.94 -0.81
N LEU A 76 2.03 10.84 -0.05
CA LEU A 76 1.99 10.75 1.42
C LEU A 76 0.55 10.81 1.96
N ARG A 77 -0.31 11.63 1.34
CA ARG A 77 -1.71 11.73 1.74
C ARG A 77 -2.48 10.45 1.42
N GLU A 78 -2.18 9.82 0.29
CA GLU A 78 -2.74 8.52 -0.10
C GLU A 78 -2.38 7.44 0.92
N GLU A 79 -1.11 7.36 1.34
CA GLU A 79 -0.64 6.42 2.36
C GLU A 79 -1.38 6.57 3.70
N VAL A 80 -1.57 7.80 4.17
CA VAL A 80 -2.33 8.09 5.40
C VAL A 80 -3.77 7.56 5.27
N ILE A 81 -4.43 7.90 4.16
CA ILE A 81 -5.83 7.52 3.94
C ILE A 81 -5.97 6.00 3.75
N ALA A 82 -4.99 5.33 3.12
CA ALA A 82 -4.96 3.88 3.01
C ALA A 82 -4.93 3.21 4.39
N TRP A 83 -4.10 3.70 5.32
CA TRP A 83 -4.08 3.22 6.71
C TRP A 83 -5.39 3.48 7.47
N GLU A 84 -6.06 4.60 7.21
CA GLU A 84 -7.38 4.90 7.79
C GLU A 84 -8.47 3.96 7.26
N ARG A 85 -8.49 3.72 5.94
CA ARG A 85 -9.40 2.76 5.30
C ARG A 85 -9.15 1.34 5.77
N ALA A 86 -7.89 0.94 5.93
CA ALA A 86 -7.49 -0.33 6.49
C ALA A 86 -8.05 -0.53 7.91
N ARG A 87 -8.00 0.52 8.75
CA ARG A 87 -8.54 0.49 10.10
C ARG A 87 -10.06 0.38 10.12
N TYR A 88 -10.73 1.12 9.24
CA TYR A 88 -12.18 1.03 9.08
C TYR A 88 -12.59 -0.39 8.66
N LEU A 89 -11.92 -0.95 7.63
CA LEU A 89 -12.16 -2.32 7.17
C LEU A 89 -11.96 -3.37 8.27
N ALA A 90 -10.88 -3.27 9.04
CA ALA A 90 -10.65 -4.18 10.18
C ALA A 90 -11.79 -4.12 11.20
N THR A 91 -12.36 -2.94 11.42
CA THR A 91 -13.50 -2.74 12.33
C THR A 91 -14.76 -3.39 11.78
N GLU A 92 -15.09 -3.16 10.50
CA GLU A 92 -16.24 -3.76 9.82
C GLU A 92 -16.16 -5.30 9.81
N LEU A 93 -14.97 -5.85 9.55
CA LEU A 93 -14.72 -7.29 9.56
C LEU A 93 -14.55 -7.88 10.97
N ARG A 94 -14.64 -7.07 12.02
CA ARG A 94 -14.44 -7.46 13.43
C ARG A 94 -13.10 -8.16 13.66
N ILE A 95 -12.06 -7.76 12.93
CA ILE A 95 -10.70 -8.25 13.09
C ILE A 95 -10.09 -7.57 14.33
N PRO A 96 -9.65 -8.34 15.34
CA PRO A 96 -9.02 -7.75 16.52
C PRO A 96 -7.66 -7.16 16.15
N ILE A 97 -7.43 -5.91 16.53
CA ILE A 97 -6.17 -5.20 16.28
C ILE A 97 -5.49 -4.88 17.61
N HIS A 98 -4.20 -5.20 17.70
CA HIS A 98 -3.38 -4.80 18.83
C HIS A 98 -2.90 -3.35 18.63
N GLU A 99 -3.56 -2.39 19.25
CA GLU A 99 -3.35 -0.94 19.04
C GLU A 99 -1.88 -0.50 19.07
N MET A 100 -1.09 -0.94 20.04
CA MET A 100 0.33 -0.55 20.13
C MET A 100 1.15 -1.02 18.92
N LYS A 101 0.91 -2.23 18.43
CA LYS A 101 1.65 -2.82 17.32
C LYS A 101 1.20 -2.25 15.98
N TRP A 102 -0.12 -2.07 15.82
CA TRP A 102 -0.70 -1.35 14.69
C TRP A 102 -0.09 0.05 14.55
N ASN A 103 -0.13 0.84 15.63
CA ASN A 103 0.40 2.20 15.63
C ASN A 103 1.90 2.22 15.34
N LYS A 104 2.67 1.27 15.88
CA LYS A 104 4.10 1.15 15.60
C LYS A 104 4.38 0.88 14.13
N GLN A 105 3.65 -0.05 13.51
CA GLN A 105 3.84 -0.38 12.09
C GLN A 105 3.40 0.77 11.19
N ARG A 106 2.21 1.32 11.41
CA ARG A 106 1.71 2.51 10.69
C ARG A 106 2.70 3.67 10.77
N ALA A 107 3.19 4.01 11.95
CA ALA A 107 4.12 5.12 12.13
C ALA A 107 5.47 4.86 11.44
N ALA A 108 5.98 3.62 11.48
CA ALA A 108 7.21 3.25 10.78
C ALA A 108 7.05 3.42 9.27
N SER A 109 5.97 2.88 8.68
CA SER A 109 5.68 2.99 7.25
C SER A 109 5.49 4.46 6.82
N LEU A 110 4.66 5.23 7.52
CA LEU A 110 4.44 6.64 7.18
C LEU A 110 5.72 7.48 7.29
N MET A 111 6.61 7.16 8.23
CA MET A 111 7.87 7.88 8.38
C MET A 111 8.81 7.71 7.16
N GLU A 112 8.77 6.57 6.47
CA GLU A 112 9.52 6.36 5.23
C GLU A 112 9.03 7.32 4.14
N TYR A 113 7.71 7.48 4.01
CA TYR A 113 7.10 8.44 3.09
C TYR A 113 7.29 9.90 3.50
N VAL A 114 7.30 10.22 4.80
CA VAL A 114 7.65 11.57 5.28
C VAL A 114 9.09 11.91 4.91
N ARG A 115 10.04 11.00 5.16
CA ARG A 115 11.45 11.19 4.79
C ARG A 115 11.58 11.41 3.28
N TRP A 116 10.94 10.55 2.49
CA TRP A 116 10.87 10.72 1.06
C TRP A 116 10.28 12.05 0.64
N ALA A 117 9.13 12.46 1.17
CA ALA A 117 8.48 13.70 0.81
C ALA A 117 9.34 14.92 1.17
N SER A 118 10.07 14.85 2.29
CA SER A 118 10.91 15.92 2.83
C SER A 118 12.26 16.09 2.12
N ASP A 119 12.76 15.07 1.41
CA ASP A 119 14.04 15.12 0.68
C ASP A 119 13.84 14.90 -0.84
N PRO A 120 13.66 15.99 -1.62
CA PRO A 120 13.51 15.91 -3.06
C PRO A 120 14.72 15.38 -3.82
N LYS A 121 15.92 15.35 -3.21
CA LYS A 121 17.20 15.12 -3.89
C LYS A 121 17.90 13.81 -3.50
N GLY A 122 17.52 13.12 -2.41
CA GLY A 122 18.32 12.02 -1.86
C GLY A 122 17.64 10.68 -1.54
N TYR A 123 16.31 10.59 -1.39
CA TYR A 123 15.68 9.38 -0.84
C TYR A 123 14.92 8.54 -1.88
N LYS A 124 15.18 7.22 -1.92
CA LYS A 124 14.43 6.22 -2.70
C LYS A 124 13.59 5.39 -1.73
N VAL A 125 12.27 5.41 -1.90
CA VAL A 125 11.34 4.47 -1.24
C VAL A 125 11.35 3.18 -2.04
N ASP A 126 11.49 2.04 -1.37
CA ASP A 126 11.21 0.75 -1.99
C ASP A 126 9.70 0.63 -2.18
N GLN A 127 9.27 0.52 -3.44
CA GLN A 127 7.87 0.24 -3.76
C GLN A 127 7.57 -1.21 -3.40
N SER A 128 6.93 -1.41 -2.24
CA SER A 128 6.32 -2.68 -1.82
C SER A 128 5.14 -3.06 -2.71
#